data_AF-A0A7Y5XWL8-F1
#
_entry.id   AF-A0A7Y5XWL8-F1
#
_cell.length_a   1.000
_cell.length_b   1.000
_cell.length_c   1.000
_cell.angle_alpha   90.00
_cell.angle_beta   90.00
_cell.angle_gamma   90.00
#
_symmetry.space_group_name_H-M   'P 1'
#
loop_
_entity.id
_entity.type
_entity.pdbx_description
1 polymer ?
#
loop_
_entity_poly.entity_id
_entity_poly.type
_entity_poly.pdbx_seq_one_letter_code
_entity_poly.pdbx_strand_id
1 'polypeptide(L)'
;AVALGIWSLGLSGELDDRDEVIAVLSDPNARVRTTAAGEANLVVTPTGRAALVVRMLAPAPTGKDYEIWVFENGVPQPAGVFERPGVAMLTRRVEPGQTVAVTLERDGGVDAPTGDPLFTAESA
;
A
#
# COMPACT_ATOMS: atom_id res chain seq x y z
N ALA A 1 -15.06 39.80 22.40
CA ALA A 1 -14.42 38.90 21.42
C ALA A 1 -14.30 37.53 22.05
N VAL A 2 -15.05 36.54 21.55
CA VAL A 2 -14.81 35.11 21.82
C VAL A 2 -15.23 34.38 20.55
N ALA A 3 -14.24 33.94 19.77
CA ALA A 3 -14.45 32.99 18.68
C ALA A 3 -13.80 31.67 19.15
N LEU A 4 -14.63 30.74 19.63
CA LEU A 4 -14.21 29.37 19.89
C LEU A 4 -14.52 28.56 18.64
N GLY A 5 -13.52 28.50 17.75
CA GLY A 5 -13.55 27.68 16.55
C GLY A 5 -13.17 26.24 16.87
N ILE A 6 -14.11 25.34 16.60
CA ILE A 6 -14.04 23.90 16.77
C ILE A 6 -12.86 23.33 15.95
N TRP A 7 -11.88 22.71 16.61
CA TRP A 7 -10.89 21.83 15.98
C TRP A 7 -11.17 20.41 16.48
N SER A 8 -11.98 19.63 15.76
CA SER A 8 -12.20 18.21 16.11
C SER A 8 -12.42 17.28 14.90
N LEU A 9 -12.05 17.69 13.68
CA LEU A 9 -12.34 16.89 12.49
C LEU A 9 -11.19 15.96 12.03
N GLY A 10 -10.10 15.83 12.80
CA GLY A 10 -8.93 15.03 12.39
C GLY A 10 -8.86 13.60 12.93
N LEU A 11 -9.66 13.22 13.93
CA LEU A 11 -9.49 11.94 14.64
C LEU A 11 -10.22 10.75 13.99
N SER A 12 -11.19 11.00 13.12
CA SER A 12 -12.00 9.91 12.54
C SER A 12 -11.29 9.14 11.44
N GLY A 13 -10.44 9.79 10.64
CA GLY A 13 -9.71 9.12 9.55
C GLY A 13 -8.67 8.13 10.07
N GLU A 14 -7.88 8.50 11.08
CA GLU A 14 -6.81 7.64 11.61
C GLU A 14 -7.33 6.39 12.33
N LEU A 15 -8.55 6.42 12.88
CA LEU A 15 -9.18 5.24 13.47
C LEU A 15 -9.71 4.29 12.40
N ASP A 16 -10.30 4.82 11.33
CA ASP A 16 -10.82 4.03 10.21
C ASP A 16 -9.69 3.30 9.48
N ASP A 17 -8.56 3.98 9.25
CA ASP A 17 -7.36 3.39 8.65
C ASP A 17 -6.80 2.23 9.50
N ARG A 18 -6.79 2.38 10.84
CA ARG A 18 -6.30 1.34 11.75
C ARG A 18 -7.22 0.13 11.79
N ASP A 19 -8.54 0.36 11.84
CA ASP A 19 -9.52 -0.71 11.83
C ASP A 19 -9.48 -1.48 10.51
N GLU A 20 -9.24 -0.80 9.38
CA GLU A 20 -9.09 -1.44 8.09
C GLU A 20 -7.82 -2.31 8.02
N VAL A 21 -6.68 -1.80 8.49
CA VAL A 21 -5.44 -2.59 8.57
C VAL A 21 -5.65 -3.85 9.40
N ILE A 22 -6.26 -3.73 10.58
CA ILE A 22 -6.55 -4.87 11.45
C ILE A 22 -7.47 -5.86 10.73
N ALA A 23 -8.51 -5.36 10.06
CA ALA A 23 -9.47 -6.20 9.34
C ALA A 23 -8.81 -7.00 8.20
N VAL A 24 -7.91 -6.40 7.43
CA VAL A 24 -7.19 -7.09 6.34
C VAL A 24 -6.19 -8.10 6.89
N LEU A 25 -5.38 -7.71 7.87
CA LEU A 25 -4.31 -8.58 8.41
C LEU A 25 -4.84 -9.72 9.28
N SER A 26 -6.02 -9.56 9.86
CA SER A 26 -6.65 -10.56 10.73
C SER A 26 -7.69 -11.42 10.01
N ASP A 27 -7.93 -11.20 8.71
CA ASP A 27 -8.86 -12.02 7.94
C ASP A 27 -8.29 -13.45 7.79
N PRO A 28 -8.93 -14.48 8.38
CA PRO A 28 -8.43 -15.85 8.35
C PRO A 28 -8.43 -16.46 6.93
N ASN A 29 -9.14 -15.84 5.99
CA ASN A 29 -9.22 -16.26 4.60
C ASN A 29 -8.32 -15.42 3.69
N ALA A 30 -7.55 -14.47 4.24
CA ALA A 30 -6.58 -13.73 3.46
C ALA A 30 -5.47 -14.64 2.94
N ARG A 31 -5.10 -14.42 1.68
CA ARG A 31 -3.96 -15.08 1.05
C ARG A 31 -2.72 -14.23 1.27
N VAL A 32 -1.65 -14.89 1.70
CA VAL A 32 -0.35 -14.26 1.87
C VAL A 32 0.59 -14.70 0.76
N ARG A 33 1.32 -13.75 0.17
CA ARG A 33 2.33 -13.97 -0.87
C ARG A 33 3.60 -13.22 -0.49
N THR A 34 4.67 -13.96 -0.28
CA THR A 34 5.98 -13.41 0.04
C THR A 34 6.70 -13.04 -1.26
N THR A 35 7.31 -11.86 -1.32
CA THR A 35 8.15 -11.46 -2.46
C THR A 35 9.38 -12.35 -2.59
N ALA A 36 10.01 -12.39 -3.77
CA ALA A 36 11.07 -13.34 -4.08
C ALA A 36 12.26 -13.29 -3.10
N ALA A 37 12.69 -12.11 -2.66
CA ALA A 37 13.77 -11.97 -1.68
C ALA A 37 13.25 -11.76 -0.25
N GLY A 38 11.93 -11.85 -0.03
CA GLY A 38 11.31 -11.71 1.30
C GLY A 38 11.22 -10.27 1.81
N GLU A 39 11.36 -9.27 0.94
CA GLU A 39 11.25 -7.85 1.24
C GLU A 39 9.88 -7.48 1.81
N ALA A 40 8.81 -8.12 1.33
CA ALA A 40 7.45 -7.85 1.75
C ALA A 40 6.56 -9.10 1.71
N ASN A 41 5.41 -9.02 2.38
CA ASN A 41 4.28 -9.92 2.16
C ASN A 41 3.11 -9.12 1.61
N LEU A 42 2.56 -9.55 0.49
CA LEU A 42 1.27 -9.11 0.00
C LEU A 42 0.19 -9.96 0.70
N VAL A 43 -0.73 -9.29 1.39
CA VAL A 43 -1.89 -9.91 2.05
C VAL A 43 -3.14 -9.47 1.30
N VAL A 44 -3.93 -10.43 0.79
CA VAL A 44 -5.14 -10.14 0.00
C VAL A 44 -6.33 -10.90 0.56
N THR A 45 -7.36 -10.18 1.00
CA THR A 45 -8.63 -10.77 1.46
C THR A 45 -9.43 -11.35 0.29
N PRO A 46 -10.44 -12.23 0.54
CA PRO A 46 -11.34 -12.71 -0.52
C PRO A 46 -12.09 -11.60 -1.28
N THR A 47 -12.20 -10.40 -0.69
CA THR A 47 -12.86 -9.23 -1.30
C THR A 47 -11.92 -8.36 -2.13
N GLY A 48 -10.67 -8.79 -2.32
CA GLY A 48 -9.63 -8.04 -3.03
C GLY A 48 -8.99 -6.92 -2.22
N ARG A 49 -9.47 -6.58 -1.02
CA ARG A 49 -8.77 -5.64 -0.13
C ARG A 49 -7.40 -6.20 0.21
N ALA A 50 -6.38 -5.34 0.16
CA ALA A 50 -5.00 -5.78 0.26
C ALA A 50 -4.14 -4.83 1.09
N ALA A 51 -3.12 -5.40 1.71
CA ALA A 51 -2.07 -4.68 2.42
C ALA A 51 -0.70 -5.27 2.06
N LEU A 52 0.31 -4.42 2.02
CA LEU A 52 1.70 -4.80 1.86
C LEU A 52 2.41 -4.66 3.21
N VAL A 53 2.93 -5.78 3.73
CA VAL A 53 3.74 -5.81 4.96
C VAL A 53 5.21 -5.81 4.56
N VAL A 54 5.80 -4.62 4.49
CA VAL A 54 7.18 -4.37 4.04
C VAL A 54 8.14 -4.48 5.22
N ARG A 55 9.18 -5.30 5.07
CA ARG A 55 10.19 -5.59 6.11
C ARG A 55 11.57 -5.07 5.74
N MET A 56 11.95 -5.12 4.47
CA MET A 56 13.31 -4.81 4.03
C MET A 56 13.31 -3.71 2.98
N LEU A 57 13.25 -2.46 3.45
CA LEU A 57 13.60 -1.26 2.69
C LEU A 57 14.22 -0.24 3.66
N ALA A 58 15.01 0.70 3.13
CA ALA A 58 15.35 1.89 3.90
C ALA A 58 14.13 2.82 3.96
N PRO A 59 14.10 3.83 4.84
CA PRO A 59 13.23 4.98 4.64
C PRO A 59 13.48 5.60 3.25
N ALA A 60 12.42 6.04 2.59
CA ALA A 60 12.52 6.73 1.32
C ALA A 60 13.40 7.99 1.48
N PRO A 61 14.29 8.29 0.51
CA PRO A 61 15.06 9.53 0.52
C PRO A 61 14.16 10.76 0.45
N THR A 62 14.68 11.93 0.85
CA THR A 62 13.94 13.19 0.73
C THR A 62 13.47 13.45 -0.71
N GLY A 63 12.19 13.80 -0.87
CA GLY A 63 11.56 14.06 -2.17
C GLY A 63 11.19 12.80 -2.95
N LYS A 64 11.10 11.66 -2.27
CA LYS A 64 10.75 10.37 -2.84
C LYS A 64 9.77 9.62 -1.95
N ASP A 65 8.89 8.84 -2.58
CA ASP A 65 8.01 7.87 -1.95
C ASP A 65 8.22 6.50 -2.57
N TYR A 66 7.94 5.43 -1.82
CA TYR A 66 7.68 4.15 -2.45
C TYR A 66 6.26 4.13 -2.97
N GLU A 67 6.09 3.82 -4.25
CA GLU A 67 4.77 3.75 -4.88
C GLU A 67 4.40 2.30 -5.17
N ILE A 68 3.18 1.94 -4.77
CA ILE A 68 2.59 0.63 -4.99
C ILE A 68 1.77 0.69 -6.28
N TRP A 69 1.97 -0.31 -7.13
CA TRP A 69 1.27 -0.45 -8.40
C TRP A 69 0.50 -1.76 -8.43
N VAL A 70 -0.74 -1.74 -8.89
CA VAL A 70 -1.49 -2.94 -9.27
C VAL A 70 -1.56 -3.00 -10.79
N PHE A 71 -1.10 -4.09 -11.38
CA PHE A 71 -1.13 -4.29 -12.82
C PHE A 71 -2.49 -4.84 -13.25
N GLU A 72 -3.24 -4.05 -14.00
CA GLU A 72 -4.53 -4.41 -14.57
C GLU A 72 -4.36 -4.64 -16.07
N ASN A 73 -4.49 -5.90 -16.51
CA ASN A 73 -4.25 -6.27 -17.91
C ASN A 73 -2.88 -5.78 -18.44
N GLY A 74 -1.85 -5.84 -17.58
CA GLY A 74 -0.49 -5.38 -17.91
C GLY A 74 -0.28 -3.87 -17.79
N VAL A 75 -1.30 -3.08 -17.44
CA VAL A 75 -1.18 -1.63 -17.24
C VAL A 75 -1.02 -1.33 -15.74
N PRO A 76 0.06 -0.68 -15.30
CA PRO A 76 0.23 -0.31 -13.90
C PRO A 76 -0.78 0.78 -13.52
N GLN A 77 -1.44 0.60 -12.38
CA GLN A 77 -2.33 1.57 -11.76
C GLN A 77 -1.79 1.96 -10.38
N PRO A 78 -1.71 3.26 -10.04
CA PRO A 78 -1.34 3.69 -8.70
C PRO A 78 -2.26 3.06 -7.66
N ALA A 79 -1.66 2.51 -6.60
CA ALA A 79 -2.36 1.76 -5.56
C ALA A 79 -1.94 2.18 -4.13
N GLY A 80 -1.24 3.30 -3.99
CA GLY A 80 -0.84 3.87 -2.71
C GLY A 80 0.64 4.21 -2.67
N VAL A 81 1.02 5.03 -1.69
CA VAL A 81 2.40 5.45 -1.44
C VAL A 81 2.76 5.23 0.01
N PHE A 82 4.04 5.01 0.31
CA PHE A 82 4.56 4.95 1.67
C PHE A 82 6.02 5.40 1.75
N GLU A 83 6.40 6.02 2.87
CA GLU A 83 7.76 6.53 3.07
C GLU A 83 8.69 5.55 3.80
N ARG A 84 8.13 4.62 4.59
CA ARG A 84 8.91 3.74 5.49
C ARG A 84 8.38 2.31 5.48
N PRO A 85 9.27 1.31 5.69
CA PRO A 85 8.82 -0.06 5.93
C PRO A 85 7.78 -0.13 7.04
N GLY A 86 6.82 -1.03 6.88
CA GLY A 86 5.67 -1.14 7.74
C GLY A 86 4.51 -1.79 6.99
N VAL A 87 3.30 -1.47 7.41
CA VAL A 87 2.08 -1.88 6.70
C VAL A 87 1.61 -0.73 5.83
N ALA A 88 1.48 -0.97 4.53
CA ALA A 88 0.88 -0.03 3.59
C ALA A 88 -0.42 -0.63 3.05
N MET A 89 -1.53 0.07 3.23
CA MET A 89 -2.81 -0.32 2.64
C MET A 89 -2.79 0.00 1.15
N LEU A 90 -3.35 -0.91 0.33
CA LEU A 90 -3.55 -0.63 -1.08
C LEU A 90 -4.89 0.09 -1.25
N THR A 91 -4.87 1.21 -1.97
CA THR A 91 -6.09 1.97 -2.31
C THR A 91 -6.90 1.31 -3.42
N ARG A 92 -6.35 0.26 -4.04
CA ARG A 92 -6.97 -0.52 -5.11
C ARG A 92 -7.09 -1.99 -4.71
N ARG A 93 -8.18 -2.62 -5.13
CA ARG A 93 -8.37 -4.07 -4.96
C ARG A 93 -7.38 -4.84 -5.83
N VAL A 94 -6.96 -6.00 -5.33
CA VAL A 94 -6.12 -6.94 -6.05
C VAL A 94 -6.94 -8.18 -6.38
N GLU A 95 -7.25 -8.34 -7.67
CA GLU A 95 -7.97 -9.49 -8.21
C GLU A 95 -7.00 -10.65 -8.52
N PRO A 96 -7.45 -11.92 -8.49
CA PRO A 96 -6.58 -13.07 -8.79
C PRO A 96 -5.82 -12.94 -10.12
N GLY A 97 -4.54 -13.33 -10.12
CA GLY A 97 -3.62 -13.20 -11.25
C GLY A 97 -3.04 -11.80 -11.45
N GLN A 98 -3.44 -10.78 -10.67
CA GLN A 98 -2.84 -9.45 -10.76
C GLN A 98 -1.48 -9.40 -10.06
N THR A 99 -0.56 -8.64 -10.66
CA THR A 99 0.75 -8.37 -10.08
C THR A 99 0.73 -7.05 -9.33
N VAL A 100 1.29 -7.07 -8.12
CA VAL A 100 1.64 -5.88 -7.34
C VAL A 100 3.13 -5.61 -7.51
N ALA A 101 3.50 -4.36 -7.75
CA ALA A 101 4.90 -3.93 -7.81
C ALA A 101 5.12 -2.73 -6.89
N VAL A 102 6.37 -2.54 -6.46
CA VAL A 102 6.78 -1.33 -5.74
C VAL A 102 7.98 -0.70 -6.43
N THR A 103 7.92 0.61 -6.66
CA THR A 103 9.03 1.42 -7.20
C THR A 103 9.38 2.56 -6.24
N LEU A 104 10.51 3.23 -6.47
CA LEU A 104 10.89 4.45 -5.75
C LEU A 104 10.67 5.67 -6.65
N GLU A 105 9.62 6.42 -6.37
CA GLU A 105 9.10 7.48 -7.23
C GLU A 105 9.24 8.86 -6.57
N ARG A 106 8.98 9.92 -7.34
CA ARG A 106 8.86 11.26 -6.76
C ARG A 106 7.74 11.28 -5.72
N ASP A 107 7.95 12.09 -4.67
CA ASP A 107 6.96 12.27 -3.63
C ASP A 107 5.61 12.77 -4.18
N GLY A 108 4.52 12.30 -3.55
CA GLY A 108 3.15 12.62 -3.95
C GLY A 108 2.54 11.70 -5.02
N GLY A 109 3.27 10.67 -5.45
CA GLY A 109 2.83 9.70 -6.45
C GLY A 109 3.00 10.20 -7.89
N VAL A 110 3.03 9.27 -8.83
CA VAL A 110 3.14 9.55 -10.27
C VAL A 110 2.07 8.79 -11.08
N ASP A 111 1.81 9.22 -12.32
CA ASP A 111 0.79 8.58 -13.16
C ASP A 111 1.25 7.26 -13.79
N ALA A 112 2.57 7.02 -13.84
CA ALA A 112 3.17 5.79 -14.34
C ALA A 112 4.56 5.58 -13.69
N PRO A 113 5.00 4.32 -13.50
CA PRO A 113 6.31 4.03 -12.94
C PRO A 113 7.42 4.73 -13.74
N THR A 114 8.36 5.40 -13.05
CA THR A 114 9.51 6.04 -13.70
C THR A 114 10.79 5.22 -13.58
N GLY A 115 10.80 4.21 -12.71
CA GLY A 115 11.92 3.29 -12.52
C GLY A 115 11.51 1.82 -12.52
N ASP A 116 12.53 0.95 -12.43
CA ASP A 116 12.32 -0.49 -12.33
C ASP A 116 11.68 -0.87 -10.97
N PRO A 117 10.83 -1.91 -10.94
CA PRO A 117 10.33 -2.48 -9.69
C PRO A 117 11.46 -2.90 -8.76
N LEU A 118 11.40 -2.44 -7.51
CA LEU A 118 12.25 -2.93 -6.43
C LEU A 118 11.89 -4.38 -6.07
N PHE A 119 10.60 -4.69 -6.10
CA PHE A 119 10.08 -6.05 -5.98
C PHE A 119 8.67 -6.15 -6.57
N THR A 120 8.23 -7.38 -6.79
CA THR A 120 6.88 -7.72 -7.23
C THR A 120 6.30 -8.88 -6.41
N ALA A 121 4.97 -8.96 -6.37
CA ALA A 121 4.22 -10.07 -5.80
C ALA A 121 2.98 -10.34 -6.66
N GLU A 122 2.76 -11.60 -7.04
CA GLU A 122 1.55 -12.00 -7.77
C GLU A 122 0.47 -12.44 -6.78
N SER A 123 -0.73 -11.90 -6.96
CA SER A 123 -1.92 -12.42 -6.29
C SER A 123 -2.32 -13.74 -6.96
N ALA A 124 -2.20 -14.82 -6.19
CA ALA A 124 -2.68 -16.19 -6.44
C ALA A 124 -3.11 -16.61 -7.85
#